data_AF-A0A9X2D921-F1
#
_entry.id   AF-A0A9X2D921-F1
#
_cell.length_a   1.000
_cell.length_b   1.000
_cell.length_c   1.000
_cell.angle_alpha   90.00
_cell.angle_beta   90.00
_cell.angle_gamma   90.00
#
_symmetry.space_group_name_H-M   'P 1'
#
loop_
_entity.id
_entity.type
_entity.pdbx_description
1 polymer ?
#
loop_
_entity_poly.entity_id
_entity_poly.type
_entity_poly.pdbx_seq_one_letter_code
_entity_poly.pdbx_strand_id
1 'polypeptide(L)'
;MTGSTAAPVRTPSDHVVRRALRNPTVVVSGLVLLLVVAAAVLAPLLAPHSPTEAVLDDVLAPPSADHPLGGDSAGRDVLSRLLWGARTSLLAGLIAIVTAVVVGVPAGLVAGYRSGRFDAVAGWVASVLLAVPGIVALLVVVSAFGTAMPPSMIALGVLLSPAFFRLTRSTVVNVRAELYVDAARVAGISPVSIVFRHILSVVATPIIIQASLSAGVAIIVQAGLAFLGIGDSLAPSWGAMVNDAYRSNIEAPLLTLWPGLAIGITVAALALLGSGLSDVVNRTDAVQSPRRSRRLAAEAAAEVAAAPKVEARTSDEATLVVEDLHVQYSRQDGTRAEVVKGVSFHVDRGECLGIVGESGSGKSQTAFSVLGLLPPEAVRVAGAIRLRELDLLSLGERSLNHIRSSRLAYVPQDPMSNLDPAYTIGAQMVETIRAHERLSRRAATQRARALLERVLIVDPDKALGSYPHEISGGMAQRVLIAMAISCSPDVLIADEPTTALDVTVQQEVLDLLRELQRDLDLALVIVTHNLGVVADICDRVAVMKDGRLVETRDVFDLSAAPQHPYTRELLGSTLSNVAPRTRIGQGSPSTATTEA
;
A
#
# COMPACT_ATOMS: atom_id res chain seq x y z
N MET A 1 23.98 -7.39 43.29
CA MET A 1 24.05 -6.02 42.71
C MET A 1 24.73 -6.09 41.36
N THR A 2 23.97 -6.24 40.28
CA THR A 2 24.42 -5.99 38.90
C THR A 2 23.19 -5.50 38.16
N GLY A 3 23.06 -4.18 38.07
CA GLY A 3 21.94 -3.52 37.43
C GLY A 3 21.96 -3.76 35.94
N SER A 4 20.94 -4.44 35.43
CA SER A 4 20.62 -4.47 34.01
C SER A 4 20.08 -3.10 33.63
N THR A 5 20.93 -2.26 33.04
CA THR A 5 20.52 -1.01 32.40
C THR A 5 19.63 -1.34 31.20
N ALA A 6 18.32 -1.19 31.37
CA ALA A 6 17.37 -1.25 30.28
C ALA A 6 17.74 -0.18 29.24
N ALA A 7 18.02 -0.61 28.01
CA ALA A 7 18.24 0.29 26.90
C ALA A 7 17.00 1.16 26.69
N PRO A 8 17.15 2.47 26.39
CA PRO A 8 16.01 3.35 26.21
C PRO A 8 15.15 2.88 25.02
N VAL A 9 13.86 2.68 25.29
CA VAL A 9 12.83 2.42 24.27
C VAL A 9 12.81 3.63 23.33
N ARG A 10 13.30 3.45 22.10
CA ARG A 10 13.34 4.51 21.09
C ARG A 10 11.92 4.85 20.64
N THR A 11 11.61 6.14 20.57
CA THR A 11 10.29 6.61 20.16
C THR A 11 10.07 6.40 18.65
N PRO A 12 8.83 6.25 18.18
CA PRO A 12 8.50 6.05 16.75
C PRO A 12 9.09 7.13 15.81
N SER A 13 9.33 8.34 16.33
CA SER A 13 9.96 9.46 15.63
C SER A 13 11.37 9.17 15.12
N ASP A 14 12.16 8.37 15.84
CA ASP A 14 13.56 8.09 15.50
C ASP A 14 13.70 7.24 14.24
N HIS A 15 12.67 6.41 13.96
CA HIS A 15 12.64 5.57 12.78
C HIS A 15 12.37 6.38 11.51
N VAL A 16 11.48 7.38 11.58
CA VAL A 16 11.13 8.23 10.42
C VAL A 16 12.30 9.12 10.01
N VAL A 17 12.94 9.78 10.98
CA VAL A 17 14.11 10.64 10.70
C VAL A 17 15.26 9.82 10.12
N ARG A 18 15.54 8.65 10.68
CA ARG A 18 16.59 7.77 10.16
C ARG A 18 16.29 7.23 8.76
N ARG A 19 15.00 6.98 8.43
CA ARG A 19 14.58 6.59 7.08
C ARG A 19 14.70 7.76 6.10
N ALA A 20 14.32 8.97 6.52
CA ALA A 20 14.48 10.18 5.71
C ALA A 20 15.95 10.42 5.34
N LEU A 21 16.87 10.28 6.31
CA LEU A 21 18.31 10.40 6.09
C LEU A 21 18.93 9.29 5.23
N ARG A 22 18.19 8.20 4.95
CA ARG A 22 18.62 7.10 4.07
C ARG A 22 18.03 7.19 2.67
N ASN A 23 17.04 8.04 2.45
CA ASN A 23 16.45 8.24 1.14
C ASN A 23 17.33 9.25 0.35
N PRO A 24 17.97 8.84 -0.76
CA PRO A 24 18.89 9.72 -1.50
C PRO A 24 18.20 10.97 -2.03
N THR A 25 16.94 10.87 -2.45
CA THR A 25 16.16 12.02 -2.94
C THR A 25 15.93 13.04 -1.84
N VAL A 26 15.60 12.59 -0.61
CA VAL A 26 15.39 13.47 0.55
C VAL A 26 16.70 14.12 0.98
N VAL A 27 17.79 13.37 1.01
CA VAL A 27 19.11 13.88 1.41
C VAL A 27 19.63 14.90 0.42
N VAL A 28 19.59 14.61 -0.88
CA VAL A 28 20.09 15.52 -1.92
C VAL A 28 19.24 16.78 -1.99
N SER A 29 17.92 16.65 -2.05
CA SER A 29 17.04 17.82 -2.11
C SER A 29 17.09 18.65 -0.82
N GLY A 30 17.17 18.01 0.35
CA GLY A 30 17.37 18.66 1.64
C GLY A 30 18.71 19.41 1.73
N LEU A 31 19.80 18.81 1.24
CA LEU A 31 21.12 19.44 1.20
C LEU A 31 21.14 20.65 0.26
N VAL A 32 20.53 20.55 -0.92
CA VAL A 32 20.38 21.68 -1.84
C VAL A 32 19.62 22.83 -1.19
N LEU A 33 18.47 22.55 -0.55
CA LEU A 33 17.71 23.60 0.14
C LEU A 33 18.47 24.18 1.33
N LEU A 34 19.21 23.36 2.06
CA LEU A 34 20.04 23.82 3.16
C LEU A 34 21.16 24.74 2.67
N LEU A 35 21.79 24.44 1.53
CA LEU A 35 22.78 25.31 0.91
C LEU A 35 22.16 26.63 0.44
N VAL A 36 20.97 26.59 -0.16
CA VAL A 36 20.25 27.80 -0.60
C VAL A 36 19.86 28.68 0.60
N VAL A 37 19.35 28.09 1.67
CA VAL A 37 19.01 28.81 2.92
C VAL A 37 20.28 29.35 3.58
N ALA A 38 21.36 28.56 3.65
CA ALA A 38 22.64 29.01 4.21
C ALA A 38 23.21 30.18 3.40
N ALA A 39 23.17 30.12 2.07
CA ALA A 39 23.57 31.20 1.19
C ALA A 39 22.75 32.48 1.43
N ALA A 40 21.44 32.36 1.66
CA ALA A 40 20.56 33.48 1.97
C ALA A 40 20.82 34.10 3.36
N VAL A 41 21.07 33.27 4.38
CA VAL A 41 21.32 33.71 5.76
C VAL A 41 22.72 34.30 5.92
N LEU A 42 23.71 33.68 5.29
CA LEU A 42 25.11 34.11 5.30
C LEU A 42 25.42 35.13 4.20
N ALA A 43 24.43 35.61 3.46
CA ALA A 43 24.60 36.65 2.44
C ALA A 43 25.39 37.89 2.94
N PRO A 44 25.20 38.41 4.17
CA PRO A 44 26.00 39.53 4.68
C PRO A 44 27.50 39.22 4.83
N LEU A 45 27.88 37.95 4.89
CA LEU A 45 29.28 37.49 5.05
C LEU A 45 29.87 36.98 3.72
N LEU A 46 29.03 36.43 2.85
CA LEU A 46 29.44 35.81 1.59
C LEU A 46 29.41 36.77 0.39
N ALA A 47 28.60 37.83 0.46
CA ALA A 47 28.47 38.81 -0.61
C ALA A 47 29.77 39.65 -0.71
N PRO A 48 30.44 39.69 -1.88
CA PRO A 48 31.67 40.47 -2.05
C PRO A 48 31.43 41.98 -1.95
N HIS A 49 30.28 42.45 -2.44
CA HIS A 49 29.88 43.86 -2.46
C HIS A 49 28.49 44.07 -1.84
N SER A 50 28.11 45.32 -1.55
CA SER A 50 26.75 45.64 -1.15
C SER A 50 25.76 45.37 -2.30
N PRO A 51 24.58 44.75 -2.06
CA PRO A 51 23.64 44.40 -3.12
C PRO A 51 22.99 45.60 -3.84
N THR A 52 23.15 46.81 -3.28
CA THR A 52 22.63 48.06 -3.84
C THR A 52 23.74 49.00 -4.32
N GLU A 53 25.01 48.65 -4.11
CA GLU A 53 26.14 49.46 -4.54
C GLU A 53 26.34 49.33 -6.05
N ALA A 54 26.24 50.46 -6.75
CA ALA A 54 26.28 50.58 -8.20
C ALA A 54 27.56 51.30 -8.62
N VAL A 55 28.38 50.66 -9.44
CA VAL A 55 29.61 51.22 -10.01
C VAL A 55 29.42 51.38 -11.50
N LEU A 56 29.48 52.63 -11.99
CA LEU A 56 29.19 52.95 -13.40
C LEU A 56 30.14 52.26 -14.39
N ASP A 57 31.37 52.01 -13.97
CA ASP A 57 32.38 51.33 -14.81
C ASP A 57 32.10 49.82 -14.97
N ASP A 58 31.28 49.25 -14.09
CA ASP A 58 30.96 47.82 -14.06
C ASP A 58 29.60 47.48 -14.70
N VAL A 59 28.98 48.43 -15.40
CA VAL A 59 27.69 48.21 -16.09
C VAL A 59 27.84 47.11 -17.13
N LEU A 60 27.07 46.03 -16.95
CA LEU A 60 27.11 44.82 -17.77
C LEU A 60 28.53 44.19 -17.87
N ALA A 61 29.38 44.40 -16.85
CA ALA A 61 30.72 43.84 -16.84
C ALA A 61 30.68 42.30 -16.91
N PRO A 62 31.56 41.67 -17.71
CA PRO A 62 31.65 40.22 -17.76
C PRO A 62 32.17 39.65 -16.43
N PRO A 63 31.99 38.35 -16.17
CA PRO A 63 32.54 37.69 -14.99
C PRO A 63 34.04 37.95 -14.81
N SER A 64 34.43 38.41 -13.62
CA SER A 64 35.80 38.76 -13.25
C SER A 64 36.13 38.26 -11.84
N ALA A 65 37.37 38.45 -11.38
CA ALA A 65 37.75 38.07 -10.01
C ALA A 65 37.02 38.92 -8.95
N ASP A 66 36.76 40.19 -9.25
CA ASP A 66 36.06 41.14 -8.36
C ASP A 66 34.54 41.03 -8.48
N HIS A 67 34.04 40.61 -9.65
CA HIS A 67 32.64 40.33 -9.94
C HIS A 67 32.47 38.90 -10.48
N PRO A 68 32.42 37.86 -9.61
CA PRO A 68 32.44 36.46 -10.04
C PRO A 68 31.33 36.06 -11.01
N LEU A 69 30.18 36.74 -10.96
CA LEU A 69 29.05 36.52 -11.87
C LEU A 69 28.79 37.71 -12.81
N GLY A 70 29.69 38.70 -12.82
CA GLY A 70 29.57 39.94 -13.59
C GLY A 70 28.75 41.05 -12.90
N GLY A 71 28.63 42.18 -13.60
CA GLY A 71 27.83 43.33 -13.21
C GLY A 71 26.45 43.35 -13.90
N ASP A 72 25.44 43.88 -13.22
CA ASP A 72 24.09 44.05 -13.77
C ASP A 72 23.94 45.34 -14.61
N SER A 73 22.74 45.66 -15.10
CA SER A 73 22.51 46.84 -15.95
C SER A 73 22.78 48.19 -15.25
N ALA A 74 22.88 48.18 -13.92
CA ALA A 74 23.21 49.33 -13.10
C ALA A 74 24.63 49.25 -12.52
N GLY A 75 25.44 48.27 -12.94
CA GLY A 75 26.80 48.07 -12.46
C GLY A 75 26.88 47.56 -11.02
N ARG A 76 25.87 46.79 -10.59
CA ARG A 76 25.85 46.15 -9.27
C ARG A 76 26.31 44.70 -9.40
N ASP A 77 26.98 44.18 -8.37
CA ASP A 77 27.46 42.81 -8.37
C ASP A 77 26.31 41.77 -8.38
N VAL A 78 26.30 40.91 -9.40
CA VAL A 78 25.23 39.92 -9.62
C VAL A 78 25.22 38.84 -8.53
N LEU A 79 26.39 38.45 -8.00
CA LEU A 79 26.49 37.42 -6.95
C LEU A 79 25.92 37.93 -5.62
N SER A 80 26.29 39.15 -5.20
CA SER A 80 25.73 39.84 -4.03
C SER A 80 24.22 39.96 -4.14
N ARG A 81 23.70 40.37 -5.30
CA ARG A 81 22.25 40.45 -5.55
C ARG A 81 21.57 39.08 -5.50
N LEU A 82 22.22 38.02 -6.02
CA LEU A 82 21.69 36.66 -6.00
C LEU A 82 21.53 36.12 -4.57
N LEU A 83 22.54 36.31 -3.73
CA LEU A 83 22.57 35.86 -2.33
C LEU A 83 21.54 36.61 -1.48
N TRP A 84 21.51 37.94 -1.57
CA TRP A 84 20.51 38.73 -0.86
C TRP A 84 19.10 38.52 -1.40
N GLY A 85 18.95 38.34 -2.72
CA GLY A 85 17.68 38.05 -3.36
C GLY A 85 17.06 36.74 -2.91
N ALA A 86 17.89 35.74 -2.57
CA ALA A 86 17.43 34.48 -2.01
C ALA A 86 16.65 34.68 -0.70
N ARG A 87 17.09 35.60 0.16
CA ARG A 87 16.41 35.91 1.43
C ARG A 87 14.99 36.42 1.18
N THR A 88 14.83 37.36 0.26
CA THR A 88 13.53 37.94 -0.09
C THR A 88 12.58 36.88 -0.65
N SER A 89 13.05 36.09 -1.62
CA SER A 89 12.22 35.09 -2.29
C SER A 89 11.85 33.90 -1.39
N LEU A 90 12.78 33.42 -0.54
CA LEU A 90 12.49 32.34 0.42
C LEU A 90 11.53 32.81 1.53
N LEU A 91 11.72 34.02 2.07
CA LEU A 91 10.85 34.56 3.12
C LEU A 91 9.43 34.80 2.59
N ALA A 92 9.32 35.26 1.35
CA ALA A 92 8.04 35.41 0.68
C ALA A 92 7.29 34.08 0.54
N GLY A 93 7.98 33.03 0.05
CA GLY A 93 7.43 31.69 -0.01
C GLY A 93 7.00 31.16 1.37
N LEU A 94 7.82 31.38 2.40
CA LEU A 94 7.53 30.95 3.77
C LEU A 94 6.26 31.62 4.33
N ILE A 95 6.13 32.94 4.19
CA ILE A 95 4.94 33.67 4.66
C ILE A 95 3.68 33.11 3.99
N ALA A 96 3.68 32.99 2.66
CA ALA A 96 2.52 32.50 1.92
C ALA A 96 2.11 31.09 2.38
N ILE A 97 3.06 30.19 2.59
CA ILE A 97 2.78 28.81 2.99
C ILE A 97 2.33 28.68 4.43
N VAL A 98 2.97 29.40 5.35
CA VAL A 98 2.53 29.43 6.75
C VAL A 98 1.09 29.94 6.82
N THR A 99 0.75 31.03 6.12
CA THR A 99 -0.62 31.52 6.07
C THR A 99 -1.58 30.51 5.44
N ALA A 100 -1.21 29.89 4.32
CA ALA A 100 -2.07 28.90 3.65
C ALA A 100 -2.36 27.67 4.53
N VAL A 101 -1.36 27.17 5.24
CA VAL A 101 -1.48 26.03 6.16
C VAL A 101 -2.31 26.40 7.39
N VAL A 102 -2.02 27.54 8.03
CA VAL A 102 -2.71 28.01 9.24
C VAL A 102 -4.20 28.28 8.98
N VAL A 103 -4.55 28.74 7.77
CA VAL A 103 -5.95 28.97 7.40
C VAL A 103 -6.61 27.68 6.90
N GLY A 104 -5.98 27.00 5.94
CA GLY A 104 -6.61 25.90 5.20
C GLY A 104 -6.72 24.59 5.98
N VAL A 105 -5.66 24.19 6.70
CA VAL A 105 -5.64 22.90 7.41
C VAL A 105 -6.66 22.86 8.55
N PRO A 106 -6.70 23.83 9.50
CA PRO A 106 -7.70 23.80 10.56
C PRO A 106 -9.14 23.84 10.03
N ALA A 107 -9.41 24.68 9.02
CA ALA A 107 -10.73 24.74 8.39
C ALA A 107 -11.11 23.39 7.76
N GLY A 108 -10.18 22.73 7.07
CA GLY A 108 -10.40 21.42 6.45
C GLY A 108 -10.62 20.30 7.46
N LEU A 109 -9.86 20.28 8.56
CA LEU A 109 -10.02 19.31 9.65
C LEU A 109 -11.42 19.42 10.27
N VAL A 110 -11.85 20.64 10.59
CA VAL A 110 -13.15 20.89 11.21
C VAL A 110 -14.30 20.56 10.25
N ALA A 111 -14.18 20.97 8.98
CA ALA A 111 -15.18 20.71 7.95
C ALA A 111 -15.35 19.21 7.69
N GLY A 112 -14.24 18.48 7.52
CA GLY A 112 -14.27 17.04 7.28
C GLY A 112 -14.80 16.24 8.47
N TYR A 113 -14.45 16.64 9.70
CA TYR A 113 -14.88 15.88 10.88
C TYR A 113 -16.34 16.15 11.27
N ARG A 114 -16.78 17.41 11.27
CA ARG A 114 -18.12 17.76 11.77
C ARG A 114 -19.24 17.62 10.75
N SER A 115 -18.94 17.60 9.44
CA SER A 115 -19.88 17.48 8.30
C SER A 115 -21.24 18.20 8.51
N GLY A 116 -21.44 19.37 7.91
CA GLY A 116 -22.67 20.14 8.08
C GLY A 116 -22.58 21.58 7.59
N ARG A 117 -23.25 22.52 8.27
CA ARG A 117 -23.30 23.94 7.84
C ARG A 117 -21.93 24.59 7.72
N PHE A 118 -21.02 24.32 8.68
CA PHE A 118 -19.65 24.84 8.61
C PHE A 118 -18.92 24.33 7.37
N ASP A 119 -19.08 23.05 7.05
CA ASP A 119 -18.50 22.45 5.85
C ASP A 119 -19.01 23.12 4.57
N ALA A 120 -20.33 23.32 4.46
CA ALA A 120 -20.93 24.01 3.32
C ALA A 120 -20.41 25.46 3.18
N VAL A 121 -20.36 26.23 4.27
CA VAL A 121 -19.87 27.62 4.25
C VAL A 121 -18.38 27.67 3.92
N ALA A 122 -17.55 26.86 4.58
CA ALA A 122 -16.12 26.83 4.32
C ALA A 122 -15.81 26.36 2.90
N GLY A 123 -16.55 25.37 2.38
CA GLY A 123 -16.46 24.92 1.00
C GLY A 123 -16.88 25.98 -0.02
N TRP A 124 -17.91 26.77 0.29
CA TRP A 124 -18.32 27.90 -0.53
C TRP A 124 -17.24 29.00 -0.55
N VAL A 125 -16.74 29.43 0.61
CA VAL A 125 -15.64 30.42 0.72
C VAL A 125 -14.41 29.95 -0.06
N ALA A 126 -14.01 28.68 0.10
CA ALA A 126 -12.90 28.09 -0.63
C ALA A 126 -13.12 28.12 -2.15
N SER A 127 -14.36 27.90 -2.61
CA SER A 127 -14.71 27.95 -4.04
C SER A 127 -14.72 29.37 -4.59
N VAL A 128 -15.16 30.35 -3.80
CA VAL A 128 -15.07 31.78 -4.14
C VAL A 128 -13.60 32.19 -4.28
N LEU A 129 -12.75 31.86 -3.31
CA LEU A 129 -11.32 32.19 -3.36
C LEU A 129 -10.62 31.58 -4.59
N LEU A 130 -10.96 30.34 -4.97
CA LEU A 130 -10.41 29.69 -6.17
C LEU A 130 -10.91 30.31 -7.48
N ALA A 131 -12.07 30.97 -7.48
CA ALA A 131 -12.59 31.66 -8.65
C ALA A 131 -11.88 33.01 -8.89
N VAL A 132 -11.20 33.56 -7.88
CA VAL A 132 -10.48 34.83 -8.01
C VAL A 132 -9.16 34.63 -8.76
N PRO A 133 -8.89 35.38 -9.85
CA PRO A 133 -7.59 35.34 -10.52
C PRO A 133 -6.48 35.84 -9.58
N GLY A 134 -5.59 34.94 -9.16
CA GLY A 134 -4.62 35.21 -8.08
C GLY A 134 -3.74 36.44 -8.31
N ILE A 135 -3.22 36.64 -9.54
CA ILE A 135 -2.38 37.80 -9.87
C ILE A 135 -3.16 39.11 -9.75
N VAL A 136 -4.42 39.14 -10.21
CA VAL A 136 -5.26 40.33 -10.15
C VAL A 136 -5.58 40.69 -8.70
N ALA A 137 -5.88 39.70 -7.86
CA ALA A 137 -6.07 39.93 -6.43
C ALA A 137 -4.81 40.50 -5.76
N LEU A 138 -3.64 39.98 -6.11
CA LEU A 138 -2.37 40.49 -5.58
C LEU A 138 -2.08 41.93 -6.02
N LEU A 139 -2.41 42.30 -7.25
CA LEU A 139 -2.30 43.67 -7.73
C LEU A 139 -3.16 44.64 -6.91
N VAL A 140 -4.39 44.24 -6.57
CA VAL A 140 -5.28 45.03 -5.70
C VAL A 140 -4.67 45.19 -4.30
N VAL A 141 -4.10 44.12 -3.74
CA VAL A 141 -3.45 44.16 -2.42
C VAL A 141 -2.24 45.09 -2.43
N VAL A 142 -1.40 45.02 -3.47
CA VAL A 142 -0.25 45.94 -3.60
C VAL A 142 -0.71 47.38 -3.78
N SER A 143 -1.79 47.62 -4.54
CA SER A 143 -2.36 48.96 -4.68
C SER A 143 -2.92 49.51 -3.36
N ALA A 144 -3.42 48.65 -2.48
CA ALA A 144 -4.05 49.07 -1.22
C ALA A 144 -3.06 49.18 -0.05
N PHE A 145 -2.08 48.27 0.03
CA PHE A 145 -1.15 48.14 1.15
C PHE A 145 0.30 48.52 0.79
N GLY A 146 0.51 49.04 -0.42
CA GLY A 146 1.82 49.41 -0.94
C GLY A 146 2.66 48.23 -1.44
N THR A 147 3.91 48.52 -1.79
CA THR A 147 4.86 47.55 -2.38
C THR A 147 5.56 46.65 -1.36
N ALA A 148 5.13 46.70 -0.09
CA ALA A 148 5.69 45.86 0.95
C ALA A 148 5.41 44.37 0.67
N MET A 149 6.44 43.54 0.83
CA MET A 149 6.34 42.11 0.54
C MET A 149 5.36 41.37 1.49
N PRO A 150 5.35 41.56 2.82
CA PRO A 150 4.54 40.74 3.72
C PRO A 150 3.02 40.75 3.45
N PRO A 151 2.35 41.90 3.24
CA PRO A 151 0.89 41.93 2.96
C PRO A 151 0.51 41.16 1.69
N SER A 152 1.31 41.28 0.63
CA SER A 152 1.08 40.56 -0.63
C SER A 152 1.22 39.04 -0.45
N MET A 153 2.19 38.59 0.35
CA MET A 153 2.42 37.16 0.59
C MET A 153 1.40 36.54 1.56
N ILE A 154 0.91 37.31 2.54
CA ILE A 154 -0.24 36.90 3.37
C ILE A 154 -1.48 36.72 2.48
N ALA A 155 -1.76 37.68 1.60
CA ALA A 155 -2.87 37.56 0.66
C ALA A 155 -2.73 36.36 -0.29
N LEU A 156 -1.52 36.13 -0.82
CA LEU A 156 -1.23 34.91 -1.60
C LEU A 156 -1.48 33.64 -0.77
N GLY A 157 -1.06 33.61 0.49
CA GLY A 157 -1.31 32.48 1.38
C GLY A 157 -2.81 32.22 1.61
N VAL A 158 -3.62 33.27 1.78
CA VAL A 158 -5.08 33.14 1.85
C VAL A 158 -5.64 32.57 0.55
N LEU A 159 -5.15 33.01 -0.61
CA LEU A 159 -5.56 32.49 -1.92
C LEU A 159 -5.13 31.03 -2.15
N LEU A 160 -4.03 30.58 -1.55
CA LEU A 160 -3.57 29.19 -1.60
C LEU A 160 -4.25 28.28 -0.56
N SER A 161 -4.83 28.85 0.50
CA SER A 161 -5.50 28.09 1.58
C SER A 161 -6.61 27.14 1.13
N PRO A 162 -7.40 27.40 0.05
CA PRO A 162 -8.43 26.46 -0.44
C PRO A 162 -7.87 25.10 -0.85
N ALA A 163 -6.64 25.03 -1.37
CA ALA A 163 -6.00 23.78 -1.75
C ALA A 163 -5.75 22.89 -0.51
N PHE A 164 -5.20 23.48 0.57
CA PHE A 164 -5.01 22.81 1.85
C PHE A 164 -6.35 22.42 2.50
N PHE A 165 -7.35 23.31 2.43
CA PHE A 165 -8.70 23.03 2.93
C PHE A 165 -9.30 21.79 2.26
N ARG A 166 -9.33 21.75 0.92
CA ARG A 166 -9.92 20.65 0.15
C ARG A 166 -9.19 19.33 0.41
N LEU A 167 -7.86 19.35 0.38
CA LEU A 167 -7.03 18.18 0.64
C LEU A 167 -7.29 17.61 2.04
N THR A 168 -7.21 18.47 3.06
CA THR A 168 -7.42 18.09 4.45
C THR A 168 -8.83 17.57 4.65
N ARG A 169 -9.85 18.30 4.18
CA ARG A 169 -11.26 17.89 4.27
C ARG A 169 -11.49 16.51 3.66
N SER A 170 -11.02 16.27 2.43
CA SER A 170 -11.25 14.99 1.73
C SER A 170 -10.62 13.81 2.48
N THR A 171 -9.40 13.98 2.99
CA THR A 171 -8.70 12.94 3.76
C THR A 171 -9.42 12.67 5.08
N VAL A 172 -9.87 13.72 5.79
CA VAL A 172 -10.61 13.57 7.05
C VAL A 172 -11.95 12.86 6.86
N VAL A 173 -12.67 13.14 5.77
CA VAL A 173 -13.96 12.45 5.49
C VAL A 173 -13.75 10.94 5.36
N ASN A 174 -12.67 10.51 4.70
CA ASN A 174 -12.34 9.09 4.57
C ASN A 174 -11.93 8.48 5.91
N VAL A 175 -11.02 9.15 6.65
CA VAL A 175 -10.51 8.67 7.94
C VAL A 175 -11.61 8.63 9.01
N ARG A 176 -12.58 9.55 8.96
CA ARG A 176 -13.69 9.59 9.91
C ARG A 176 -14.53 8.30 9.90
N ALA A 177 -14.55 7.57 8.77
CA ALA A 177 -15.31 6.34 8.61
C ALA A 177 -14.60 5.08 9.14
N GLU A 178 -13.37 5.22 9.66
CA GLU A 178 -12.58 4.11 10.19
C GLU A 178 -13.07 3.63 11.56
N LEU A 179 -13.03 2.31 11.78
CA LEU A 179 -13.53 1.66 13.01
C LEU A 179 -12.83 2.16 14.28
N TYR A 180 -11.54 2.52 14.20
CA TYR A 180 -10.82 3.03 15.37
C TYR A 180 -11.28 4.43 15.80
N VAL A 181 -11.83 5.23 14.87
CA VAL A 181 -12.41 6.55 15.18
C VAL A 181 -13.73 6.37 15.93
N ASP A 182 -14.54 5.40 15.52
CA ASP A 182 -15.79 5.09 16.23
C ASP A 182 -15.52 4.45 17.59
N ALA A 183 -14.51 3.58 17.71
CA ALA A 183 -14.07 3.05 18.99
C ALA A 183 -13.63 4.19 19.95
N ALA A 184 -12.90 5.19 19.47
CA ALA A 184 -12.51 6.36 20.26
C ALA A 184 -13.71 7.20 20.72
N ARG A 185 -14.76 7.32 19.88
CA ARG A 185 -16.01 8.01 20.27
C ARG A 185 -16.77 7.24 21.35
N VAL A 186 -16.88 5.92 21.21
CA VAL A 186 -17.52 5.06 22.21
C VAL A 186 -16.75 5.09 23.54
N ALA A 187 -15.43 5.18 23.49
CA ALA A 187 -14.57 5.37 24.66
C ALA A 187 -14.69 6.76 25.32
N GLY A 188 -15.53 7.65 24.80
CA GLY A 188 -15.76 8.99 25.36
C GLY A 188 -14.64 9.99 25.08
N ILE A 189 -13.73 9.71 24.14
CA ILE A 189 -12.64 10.64 23.78
C ILE A 189 -13.24 11.87 23.09
N SER A 190 -12.79 13.06 23.49
CA SER A 190 -13.33 14.31 22.96
C SER A 190 -13.08 14.45 21.44
N PRO A 191 -14.03 14.98 20.66
CA PRO A 191 -13.88 15.22 19.22
C PRO A 191 -12.59 15.95 18.83
N VAL A 192 -12.19 16.93 19.65
CA VAL A 192 -10.95 17.70 19.44
C VAL A 192 -9.73 16.80 19.61
N SER A 193 -9.70 15.98 20.65
CA SER A 193 -8.60 15.02 20.85
C SER A 193 -8.55 13.99 19.73
N ILE A 194 -9.70 13.53 19.22
CA ILE A 194 -9.75 12.60 18.08
C ILE A 194 -9.12 13.24 16.84
N VAL A 195 -9.53 14.46 16.52
CA VAL A 195 -8.98 15.20 15.37
C VAL A 195 -7.48 15.40 15.49
N PHE A 196 -6.98 15.87 16.64
CA PHE A 196 -5.56 16.21 16.80
C PHE A 196 -4.63 15.00 17.03
N ARG A 197 -5.08 13.94 17.71
CA ARG A 197 -4.23 12.76 17.98
C ARG A 197 -4.36 11.66 16.95
N HIS A 198 -5.57 11.40 16.43
CA HIS A 198 -5.83 10.23 15.60
C HIS A 198 -5.95 10.58 14.11
N ILE A 199 -6.51 11.75 13.79
CA ILE A 199 -6.76 12.13 12.39
C ILE A 199 -5.58 12.95 11.83
N LEU A 200 -5.09 13.95 12.56
CA LEU A 200 -4.02 14.84 12.07
C LEU A 200 -2.75 14.08 11.70
N SER A 201 -2.41 13.01 12.43
CA SER A 201 -1.26 12.15 12.13
C SER A 201 -1.37 11.47 10.76
N VAL A 202 -2.59 11.11 10.33
CA VAL A 202 -2.86 10.51 9.03
C VAL A 202 -2.84 11.56 7.91
N VAL A 203 -3.35 12.76 8.19
CA VAL A 203 -3.44 13.84 7.18
C VAL A 203 -2.13 14.63 7.03
N ALA A 204 -1.15 14.44 7.92
CA ALA A 204 0.12 15.15 7.89
C ALA A 204 0.90 14.91 6.59
N THR A 205 0.92 13.67 6.06
CA THR A 205 1.73 13.34 4.88
C THR A 205 1.28 14.07 3.62
N PRO A 206 -0.02 14.04 3.23
CA PRO A 206 -0.49 14.83 2.10
C PRO A 206 -0.26 16.34 2.29
N ILE A 207 -0.40 16.86 3.52
CA ILE A 207 -0.16 18.28 3.83
C ILE A 207 1.30 18.67 3.57
N ILE A 208 2.27 17.84 3.96
CA ILE A 208 3.71 18.11 3.75
C ILE A 208 4.04 18.20 2.25
N ILE A 209 3.49 17.30 1.44
CA ILE A 209 3.67 17.31 -0.01
C ILE A 209 3.08 18.59 -0.60
N GLN A 210 1.83 18.91 -0.25
CA GLN A 210 1.14 20.09 -0.74
C GLN A 210 1.86 21.37 -0.33
N ALA A 211 2.36 21.44 0.91
CA ALA A 211 3.16 22.56 1.40
C ALA A 211 4.43 22.77 0.58
N SER A 212 5.13 21.68 0.27
CA SER A 212 6.37 21.73 -0.52
C SER A 212 6.12 22.20 -1.96
N LEU A 213 5.06 21.70 -2.61
CA LEU A 213 4.68 22.12 -3.96
C LEU A 213 4.19 23.57 -4.01
N SER A 214 3.32 23.94 -3.07
CA SER A 214 2.80 25.31 -2.99
C SER A 214 3.91 26.31 -2.64
N ALA A 215 4.93 25.93 -1.87
CA ALA A 215 6.08 26.80 -1.59
C ALA A 215 6.81 27.19 -2.89
N GLY A 216 6.99 26.23 -3.81
CA GLY A 216 7.55 26.51 -5.12
C GLY A 216 6.67 27.46 -5.95
N VAL A 217 5.35 27.25 -5.95
CA VAL A 217 4.40 28.17 -6.61
C VAL A 217 4.47 29.57 -6.01
N ALA A 218 4.58 29.69 -4.68
CA ALA A 218 4.69 30.99 -4.02
C ALA A 218 5.96 31.75 -4.42
N ILE A 219 7.10 31.06 -4.52
CA ILE A 219 8.36 31.64 -5.01
C ILE A 219 8.21 32.10 -6.47
N ILE A 220 7.59 31.29 -7.34
CA ILE A 220 7.37 31.64 -8.74
C ILE A 220 6.44 32.85 -8.87
N VAL A 221 5.35 32.90 -8.11
CA VAL A 221 4.40 34.03 -8.12
C VAL A 221 5.08 35.30 -7.60
N GLN A 222 5.84 35.22 -6.52
CA GLN A 222 6.59 36.38 -6.01
C GLN A 222 7.62 36.87 -7.03
N ALA A 223 8.38 35.95 -7.65
CA ALA A 223 9.34 36.30 -8.69
C ALA A 223 8.64 36.92 -9.90
N GLY A 224 7.46 36.42 -10.28
CA GLY A 224 6.63 36.98 -11.35
C GLY A 224 6.12 38.39 -11.04
N LEU A 225 5.69 38.65 -9.81
CA LEU A 225 5.29 40.01 -9.38
C LEU A 225 6.48 40.98 -9.45
N ALA A 226 7.62 40.60 -8.87
CA ALA A 226 8.83 41.42 -8.94
C ALA A 226 9.33 41.58 -10.38
N PHE A 227 9.17 40.57 -11.24
CA PHE A 227 9.47 40.64 -12.66
C PHE A 227 8.61 41.69 -13.39
N LEU A 228 7.33 41.82 -13.01
CA LEU A 228 6.42 42.83 -13.56
C LEU A 228 6.67 44.24 -12.98
N GLY A 229 7.67 44.40 -12.11
CA GLY A 229 7.97 45.67 -11.42
C GLY A 229 7.03 45.95 -10.24
N ILE A 230 6.31 44.94 -9.76
CA ILE A 230 5.37 45.05 -8.64
C ILE A 230 6.09 44.60 -7.36
N GLY A 231 6.44 45.57 -6.51
CA GLY A 231 7.18 45.34 -5.27
C GLY A 231 8.27 46.40 -5.06
N ASP A 232 9.06 46.23 -4.01
CA ASP A 232 10.24 47.08 -3.79
C ASP A 232 11.31 46.77 -4.85
N SER A 233 11.54 47.71 -5.76
CA SER A 233 12.52 47.60 -6.85
C SER A 233 13.96 47.83 -6.39
N LEU A 234 14.14 48.44 -5.21
CA LEU A 234 15.45 48.67 -4.61
C LEU A 234 15.93 47.43 -3.85
N ALA A 235 15.00 46.63 -3.31
CA ALA A 235 15.32 45.38 -2.65
C ALA A 235 15.76 44.31 -3.66
N PRO A 236 16.88 43.62 -3.43
CA PRO A 236 17.28 42.47 -4.25
C PRO A 236 16.24 41.34 -4.10
N SER A 237 15.80 40.80 -5.23
CA SER A 237 14.98 39.59 -5.33
C SER A 237 15.28 38.89 -6.64
N TRP A 238 15.10 37.57 -6.70
CA TRP A 238 15.34 36.83 -7.93
C TRP A 238 14.44 37.30 -9.08
N GLY A 239 13.18 37.65 -8.81
CA GLY A 239 12.28 38.21 -9.82
C GLY A 239 12.72 39.56 -10.39
N ALA A 240 13.23 40.46 -9.54
CA ALA A 240 13.77 41.75 -9.98
C ALA A 240 15.03 41.55 -10.84
N MET A 241 15.87 40.57 -10.51
CA MET A 241 17.03 40.20 -11.33
C MET A 241 16.61 39.64 -12.69
N VAL A 242 15.55 38.83 -12.76
CA VAL A 242 15.00 38.36 -14.05
C VAL A 242 14.47 39.53 -14.88
N ASN A 243 13.84 40.54 -14.26
CA ASN A 243 13.38 41.74 -14.99
C ASN A 243 14.55 42.49 -15.62
N ASP A 244 15.61 42.70 -14.84
CA ASP A 244 16.82 43.39 -15.29
C ASP A 244 17.50 42.63 -16.44
N ALA A 245 17.65 41.32 -16.25
CA ALA A 245 18.23 40.43 -17.24
C ALA A 245 17.40 40.37 -18.53
N TYR A 246 16.07 40.39 -18.43
CA TYR A 246 15.19 40.41 -19.60
C TYR A 246 15.36 41.69 -20.43
N ARG A 247 15.49 42.85 -19.77
CA ARG A 247 15.72 44.14 -20.44
C ARG A 247 17.09 44.20 -21.14
N SER A 248 18.08 43.55 -20.54
CA SER A 248 19.47 43.55 -21.01
C SER A 248 19.85 42.29 -21.79
N ASN A 249 18.88 41.45 -22.15
CA ASN A 249 19.12 40.09 -22.66
C ASN A 249 19.87 40.05 -24.00
N ILE A 250 19.74 41.11 -24.81
CA ILE A 250 20.45 41.24 -26.08
C ILE A 250 21.95 41.46 -25.84
N GLU A 251 22.30 42.25 -24.82
CA GLU A 251 23.68 42.67 -24.54
C GLU A 251 24.40 41.69 -23.60
N ALA A 252 23.70 41.18 -22.58
CA ALA A 252 24.26 40.32 -21.55
C ALA A 252 23.32 39.12 -21.26
N PRO A 253 23.26 38.11 -22.16
CA PRO A 253 22.34 36.98 -22.04
C PRO A 253 22.60 36.12 -20.80
N LEU A 254 23.83 36.11 -20.28
CA LEU A 254 24.21 35.35 -19.07
C LEU A 254 23.47 35.83 -17.81
N LEU A 255 22.99 37.08 -17.76
CA LEU A 255 22.29 37.62 -16.59
C LEU A 255 20.97 36.90 -16.31
N THR A 256 20.35 36.29 -17.32
CA THR A 256 19.08 35.56 -17.15
C THR A 256 19.30 34.19 -16.52
N LEU A 257 20.47 33.58 -16.74
CA LEU A 257 20.79 32.23 -16.30
C LEU A 257 20.80 32.10 -14.77
N TRP A 258 21.45 33.02 -14.06
CA TRP A 258 21.69 32.91 -12.63
C TRP A 258 20.42 32.95 -11.76
N PRO A 259 19.54 33.97 -11.86
CA PRO A 259 18.31 33.97 -11.09
C PRO A 259 17.34 32.88 -11.54
N GLY A 260 17.35 32.50 -12.82
CA GLY A 260 16.56 31.38 -13.35
C GLY A 260 16.98 30.04 -12.75
N LEU A 261 18.28 29.75 -12.67
CA LEU A 261 18.82 28.56 -12.01
C LEU A 261 18.50 28.56 -10.51
N ALA A 262 18.63 29.70 -9.83
CA ALA A 262 18.32 29.79 -8.40
C ALA A 262 16.85 29.47 -8.11
N ILE A 263 15.92 30.04 -8.88
CA ILE A 263 14.48 29.72 -8.79
C ILE A 263 14.26 28.24 -9.11
N GLY A 264 14.76 27.77 -10.27
CA GLY A 264 14.54 26.41 -10.76
C GLY A 264 15.05 25.32 -9.81
N ILE A 265 16.29 25.47 -9.31
CA ILE A 265 16.91 24.53 -8.37
C ILE A 265 16.13 24.52 -7.04
N THR A 266 15.75 25.69 -6.54
CA THR A 266 15.00 25.79 -5.27
C THR A 266 13.63 25.15 -5.37
N VAL A 267 12.89 25.45 -6.44
CA VAL A 267 11.55 24.87 -6.70
C VAL A 267 11.64 23.35 -6.91
N ALA A 268 12.61 22.89 -7.71
CA ALA A 268 12.82 21.46 -7.93
C ALA A 268 13.20 20.75 -6.62
N ALA A 269 14.06 21.34 -5.80
CA ALA A 269 14.45 20.77 -4.53
C ALA A 269 13.27 20.72 -3.53
N LEU A 270 12.40 21.75 -3.49
CA LEU A 270 11.17 21.70 -2.69
C LEU A 270 10.24 20.56 -3.15
N ALA A 271 9.99 20.42 -4.45
CA ALA A 271 9.12 19.37 -4.99
C ALA A 271 9.69 17.96 -4.74
N LEU A 272 10.99 17.77 -4.94
CA LEU A 272 11.68 16.51 -4.67
C LEU A 272 11.73 16.16 -3.17
N LEU A 273 11.87 17.17 -2.31
CA LEU A 273 11.84 16.96 -0.86
C LEU A 273 10.45 16.50 -0.40
N GLY A 274 9.40 17.16 -0.87
CA GLY A 274 8.02 16.81 -0.53
C GLY A 274 7.64 15.38 -0.96
N SER A 275 7.98 15.01 -2.20
CA SER A 275 7.75 13.65 -2.72
C SER A 275 8.61 12.61 -2.00
N GLY A 276 9.89 12.88 -1.75
CA GLY A 276 10.77 11.97 -1.01
C GLY A 276 10.33 11.76 0.45
N LEU A 277 9.83 12.80 1.13
CA LEU A 277 9.27 12.69 2.47
C LEU A 277 7.98 11.86 2.49
N SER A 278 7.13 12.02 1.47
CA SER A 278 5.94 11.17 1.30
C SER A 278 6.31 9.70 1.20
N ASP A 279 7.29 9.35 0.36
CA ASP A 279 7.73 7.96 0.19
C ASP A 279 8.28 7.37 1.50
N VAL A 280 8.91 8.19 2.35
CA VAL A 280 9.43 7.74 3.65
C VAL A 280 8.32 7.46 4.64
N VAL A 281 7.25 8.26 4.63
CA VAL A 281 6.13 8.14 5.57
C VAL A 281 5.11 7.11 5.10
N ASN A 282 4.84 7.03 3.80
CA ASN A 282 3.86 6.12 3.20
C ASN A 282 4.45 4.75 2.80
N ARG A 283 5.76 4.53 2.94
CA ARG A 283 6.32 3.18 2.92
C ARG A 283 5.86 2.43 4.17
N THR A 284 4.71 1.77 4.06
CA THR A 284 4.53 0.44 4.66
C THR A 284 5.79 -0.35 4.33
N ASP A 285 6.43 -0.96 5.34
CA ASP A 285 7.72 -1.65 5.25
C ASP A 285 7.69 -2.86 4.29
N ALA A 286 7.54 -2.63 2.98
CA ALA A 286 7.40 -3.66 1.95
C ALA A 286 8.18 -3.25 0.70
N VAL A 287 9.51 -3.37 0.77
CA VAL A 287 10.39 -3.90 -0.29
C VAL A 287 11.74 -4.14 0.39
N GLN A 288 11.95 -5.35 0.93
CA GLN A 288 13.31 -5.79 1.24
C GLN A 288 14.11 -5.91 -0.06
N SER A 289 15.39 -5.53 -0.04
CA SER A 289 16.21 -5.54 -1.27
C SER A 289 16.32 -6.97 -1.85
N PRO A 290 16.26 -7.14 -3.19
CA PRO A 290 16.37 -8.45 -3.85
C PRO A 290 17.66 -9.21 -3.50
N ARG A 291 18.70 -8.47 -3.09
CA ARG A 291 19.99 -9.05 -2.65
C ARG A 291 19.90 -9.65 -1.25
N ARG A 292 19.14 -9.03 -0.34
CA ARG A 292 18.97 -9.53 1.02
C ARG A 292 18.03 -10.74 1.03
N SER A 293 16.92 -10.71 0.31
CA SER A 293 16.03 -11.87 0.17
C SER A 293 16.73 -13.05 -0.49
N ARG A 294 17.53 -12.84 -1.55
CA ARG A 294 18.36 -13.91 -2.15
C ARG A 294 19.40 -14.48 -1.19
N ARG A 295 20.08 -13.63 -0.42
CA ARG A 295 21.06 -14.09 0.56
C ARG A 295 20.39 -14.87 1.69
N LEU A 296 19.26 -14.39 2.19
CA LEU A 296 18.48 -15.07 3.23
C LEU A 296 17.90 -16.40 2.73
N ALA A 297 17.41 -16.46 1.49
CA ALA A 297 16.98 -17.69 0.85
C ALA A 297 18.15 -18.67 0.65
N ALA A 298 19.35 -18.18 0.29
CA ALA A 298 20.54 -19.01 0.14
C ALA A 298 21.07 -19.54 1.48
N GLU A 299 21.07 -18.72 2.54
CA GLU A 299 21.43 -19.14 3.90
C GLU A 299 20.45 -20.20 4.43
N ALA A 300 19.15 -20.03 4.17
CA ALA A 300 18.13 -20.99 4.59
C ALA A 300 18.12 -22.28 3.74
N ALA A 301 18.41 -22.19 2.44
CA ALA A 301 18.59 -23.37 1.58
C ALA A 301 19.82 -24.20 1.98
N ALA A 302 20.90 -23.56 2.45
CA ALA A 302 22.07 -24.25 2.97
C ALA A 302 21.76 -24.99 4.30
N GLU A 303 20.86 -24.45 5.12
CA GLU A 303 20.41 -25.07 6.37
C GLU A 303 19.58 -26.34 6.11
N VAL A 304 18.72 -26.34 5.06
CA VAL A 304 17.98 -27.55 4.63
C VAL A 304 18.84 -28.58 3.92
N ALA A 305 19.82 -28.16 3.13
CA ALA A 305 20.74 -29.10 2.50
C ALA A 305 21.54 -29.93 3.53
N ALA A 306 21.63 -29.45 4.78
CA ALA A 306 22.28 -30.14 5.89
C ALA A 306 21.35 -31.06 6.71
N ALA A 307 20.02 -31.02 6.49
CA ALA A 307 19.06 -31.86 7.20
C ALA A 307 18.90 -33.24 6.53
N PRO A 308 18.67 -34.33 7.29
CA PRO A 308 18.50 -35.67 6.73
C PRO A 308 17.21 -35.73 5.90
N LYS A 309 17.32 -36.09 4.61
CA LYS A 309 16.18 -36.31 3.72
C LYS A 309 15.30 -37.45 4.27
N VAL A 310 14.08 -37.11 4.67
CA VAL A 310 13.05 -38.10 4.97
C VAL A 310 12.44 -38.56 3.64
N GLU A 311 12.62 -39.83 3.29
CA GLU A 311 11.96 -40.45 2.14
C GLU A 311 10.45 -40.54 2.41
N ALA A 312 9.68 -39.55 1.95
CA ALA A 312 8.24 -39.67 1.87
C ALA A 312 7.89 -40.66 0.76
N ARG A 313 6.97 -41.59 1.05
CA ARG A 313 6.42 -42.53 0.06
C ARG A 313 5.86 -41.74 -1.12
N THR A 314 6.51 -41.83 -2.27
CA THR A 314 5.94 -41.46 -3.55
C THR A 314 4.90 -42.54 -3.91
N SER A 315 3.63 -42.32 -3.61
CA SER A 315 2.59 -43.02 -4.36
C SER A 315 2.59 -42.42 -5.77
N ASP A 316 2.52 -43.25 -6.81
CA ASP A 316 2.38 -42.82 -8.20
C ASP A 316 1.09 -41.99 -8.45
N GLU A 317 0.20 -41.90 -7.45
CA GLU A 317 -1.10 -41.23 -7.50
C GLU A 317 -1.10 -39.82 -6.86
N ALA A 318 -0.02 -39.42 -6.16
CA ALA A 318 0.04 -38.12 -5.47
C ALA A 318 0.14 -36.95 -6.46
N THR A 319 -0.87 -36.09 -6.48
CA THR A 319 -0.90 -34.90 -7.35
C THR A 319 -0.14 -33.72 -6.73
N LEU A 320 -0.24 -33.53 -5.41
CA LEU A 320 0.53 -32.53 -4.67
C LEU A 320 1.30 -33.21 -3.53
N VAL A 321 2.58 -32.92 -3.41
CA VAL A 321 3.43 -33.40 -2.31
C VAL A 321 4.17 -32.21 -1.69
N VAL A 322 4.07 -32.08 -0.37
CA VAL A 322 4.81 -31.11 0.44
C VAL A 322 5.62 -31.88 1.46
N GLU A 323 6.94 -31.67 1.45
CA GLU A 323 7.90 -32.32 2.34
C GLU A 323 8.65 -31.27 3.16
N ASP A 324 8.64 -31.45 4.48
CA ASP A 324 9.42 -30.69 5.46
C ASP A 324 9.33 -29.17 5.29
N LEU A 325 8.10 -28.63 5.17
CA LEU A 325 7.87 -27.20 4.98
C LEU A 325 8.06 -26.43 6.29
N HIS A 326 8.93 -25.43 6.22
CA HIS A 326 9.21 -24.41 7.23
C HIS A 326 8.97 -23.00 6.68
N VAL A 327 8.33 -22.15 7.48
CA VAL A 327 8.08 -20.74 7.12
C VAL A 327 8.45 -19.85 8.29
N GLN A 328 9.35 -18.89 8.05
CA GLN A 328 9.88 -17.98 9.06
C GLN A 328 9.68 -16.52 8.64
N TYR A 329 9.30 -15.66 9.57
CA TYR A 329 9.18 -14.22 9.35
C TYR A 329 10.29 -13.47 10.08
N SER A 330 10.90 -12.50 9.39
CA SER A 330 11.84 -11.59 10.02
C SER A 330 11.10 -10.54 10.86
N ARG A 331 11.39 -10.46 12.15
CA ARG A 331 10.87 -9.40 13.03
C ARG A 331 11.73 -8.14 12.99
N GLN A 332 11.16 -7.02 13.42
CA GLN A 332 11.85 -5.72 13.46
C GLN A 332 13.06 -5.71 14.40
N ASP A 333 13.07 -6.57 15.41
CA ASP A 333 14.17 -6.77 16.37
C ASP A 333 15.31 -7.66 15.81
N GLY A 334 15.16 -8.18 14.58
CA GLY A 334 16.12 -9.08 13.94
C GLY A 334 15.96 -10.56 14.29
N THR A 335 15.02 -10.92 15.18
CA THR A 335 14.68 -12.32 15.47
C THR A 335 13.81 -12.91 14.35
N ARG A 336 13.81 -14.24 14.23
CA ARG A 336 12.94 -14.96 13.29
C ARG A 336 11.80 -15.62 14.06
N ALA A 337 10.57 -15.38 13.63
CA ALA A 337 9.40 -16.09 14.15
C ALA A 337 9.02 -17.19 13.17
N GLU A 338 9.17 -18.44 13.58
CA GLU A 338 8.76 -19.59 12.80
C GLU A 338 7.26 -19.86 12.97
N VAL A 339 6.54 -19.82 11.86
CA VAL A 339 5.07 -19.95 11.80
C VAL A 339 4.65 -21.33 11.29
N VAL A 340 5.43 -21.94 10.39
CA VAL A 340 5.23 -23.32 9.92
C VAL A 340 6.51 -24.10 10.22
N LYS A 341 6.37 -25.30 10.79
CA LYS A 341 7.44 -26.07 11.44
C LYS A 341 7.45 -27.53 10.96
N GLY A 342 8.14 -27.81 9.86
CA GLY A 342 8.34 -29.17 9.34
C GLY A 342 7.04 -29.86 8.88
N VAL A 343 6.18 -29.12 8.17
CA VAL A 343 4.89 -29.63 7.69
C VAL A 343 5.09 -30.52 6.46
N SER A 344 4.59 -31.75 6.51
CA SER A 344 4.62 -32.69 5.38
C SER A 344 3.24 -33.30 5.13
N PHE A 345 2.76 -33.25 3.90
CA PHE A 345 1.49 -33.87 3.48
C PHE A 345 1.49 -34.13 1.97
N HIS A 346 0.56 -34.96 1.52
CA HIS A 346 0.27 -35.17 0.10
C HIS A 346 -1.24 -35.13 -0.13
N VAL A 347 -1.62 -34.94 -1.39
CA VAL A 347 -3.00 -35.05 -1.88
C VAL A 347 -2.99 -35.81 -3.18
N ASP A 348 -3.76 -36.89 -3.22
CA ASP A 348 -3.93 -37.76 -4.37
C ASP A 348 -4.93 -37.16 -5.36
N ARG A 349 -4.90 -37.67 -6.58
CA ARG A 349 -5.84 -37.25 -7.63
C ARG A 349 -7.27 -37.64 -7.23
N GLY A 350 -8.21 -36.70 -7.33
CA GLY A 350 -9.59 -36.92 -6.90
C GLY A 350 -9.76 -37.12 -5.39
N GLU A 351 -8.76 -36.77 -4.56
CA GLU A 351 -8.85 -36.75 -3.10
C GLU A 351 -9.20 -35.33 -2.61
N CYS A 352 -10.00 -35.23 -1.55
CA CYS A 352 -10.18 -34.00 -0.79
C CYS A 352 -9.47 -34.08 0.57
N LEU A 353 -8.39 -33.30 0.75
CA LEU A 353 -7.67 -33.14 2.01
C LEU A 353 -8.13 -31.88 2.76
N GLY A 354 -8.60 -32.03 3.99
CA GLY A 354 -8.88 -30.92 4.90
C GLY A 354 -7.68 -30.57 5.78
N ILE A 355 -7.23 -29.33 5.79
CA ILE A 355 -6.28 -28.80 6.78
C ILE A 355 -7.05 -27.97 7.80
N VAL A 356 -7.12 -28.46 9.05
CA VAL A 356 -7.96 -27.87 10.09
C VAL A 356 -7.15 -27.38 11.29
N GLY A 357 -7.61 -26.31 11.94
CA GLY A 357 -7.02 -25.81 13.18
C GLY A 357 -7.45 -24.37 13.49
N GLU A 358 -7.08 -23.86 14.66
CA GLU A 358 -7.41 -22.49 15.07
C GLU A 358 -6.82 -21.40 14.17
N SER A 359 -7.37 -20.19 14.27
CA SER A 359 -6.79 -19.00 13.64
C SER A 359 -5.34 -18.82 14.10
N GLY A 360 -4.43 -18.55 13.16
CA GLY A 360 -3.01 -18.40 13.45
C GLY A 360 -2.21 -19.72 13.58
N SER A 361 -2.81 -20.89 13.39
CA SER A 361 -2.08 -22.17 13.47
C SER A 361 -1.09 -22.43 12.32
N GLY A 362 -1.13 -21.61 11.26
CA GLY A 362 -0.21 -21.65 10.11
C GLY A 362 -0.83 -22.13 8.79
N LYS A 363 -2.13 -22.45 8.75
CA LYS A 363 -2.79 -23.05 7.57
C LYS A 363 -2.67 -22.24 6.28
N SER A 364 -3.04 -20.96 6.31
CA SER A 364 -2.92 -20.08 5.13
C SER A 364 -1.47 -19.87 4.71
N GLN A 365 -0.52 -19.92 5.65
CA GLN A 365 0.91 -19.86 5.32
C GLN A 365 1.39 -21.12 4.63
N THR A 366 0.87 -22.29 5.01
CA THR A 366 1.08 -23.54 4.27
C THR A 366 0.55 -23.43 2.83
N ALA A 367 -0.68 -22.95 2.65
CA ALA A 367 -1.27 -22.73 1.33
C ALA A 367 -0.47 -21.75 0.45
N PHE A 368 -0.13 -20.57 0.99
CA PHE A 368 0.68 -19.58 0.27
C PHE A 368 2.10 -20.04 -0.02
N SER A 369 2.66 -20.92 0.81
CA SER A 369 3.95 -21.56 0.54
C SER A 369 3.88 -22.43 -0.70
N VAL A 370 2.82 -23.21 -0.88
CA VAL A 370 2.62 -24.05 -2.08
C VAL A 370 2.41 -23.17 -3.31
N LEU A 371 1.61 -22.11 -3.20
CA LEU A 371 1.32 -21.18 -4.31
C LEU A 371 2.50 -20.26 -4.67
N GLY A 372 3.51 -20.14 -3.80
CA GLY A 372 4.59 -19.16 -3.94
C GLY A 372 4.14 -17.71 -3.75
N LEU A 373 3.08 -17.49 -2.96
CA LEU A 373 2.48 -16.17 -2.70
C LEU A 373 2.85 -15.62 -1.31
N LEU A 374 3.83 -16.21 -0.65
CA LEU A 374 4.34 -15.68 0.61
C LEU A 374 4.90 -14.26 0.42
N PRO A 375 4.71 -13.37 1.40
CA PRO A 375 5.21 -12.01 1.31
C PRO A 375 6.75 -11.99 1.34
N PRO A 376 7.41 -10.94 0.81
CA PRO A 376 8.87 -10.87 0.69
C PRO A 376 9.65 -11.03 2.01
N GLU A 377 9.01 -10.75 3.15
CA GLU A 377 9.58 -10.85 4.49
C GLU A 377 9.61 -12.29 5.02
N ALA A 378 8.85 -13.19 4.39
CA ALA A 378 8.81 -14.60 4.72
C ALA A 378 9.97 -15.35 4.06
N VAL A 379 10.65 -16.17 4.84
CA VAL A 379 11.65 -17.12 4.37
C VAL A 379 10.96 -18.49 4.31
N ARG A 380 10.77 -18.98 3.09
CA ARG A 380 10.22 -20.30 2.79
C ARG A 380 11.35 -21.31 2.62
N VAL A 381 11.23 -22.41 3.32
CA VAL A 381 12.23 -23.45 3.41
C VAL A 381 11.48 -24.78 3.35
N ALA A 382 11.81 -25.67 2.43
CA ALA A 382 11.11 -26.95 2.31
C ALA A 382 12.05 -28.02 1.76
N GLY A 383 11.83 -29.27 2.14
CA GLY A 383 12.50 -30.42 1.54
C GLY A 383 12.07 -30.58 0.07
N ALA A 384 10.77 -30.53 -0.20
CA ALA A 384 10.21 -30.51 -1.55
C ALA A 384 8.79 -29.93 -1.58
N ILE A 385 8.43 -29.30 -2.69
CA ILE A 385 7.03 -28.99 -3.03
C ILE A 385 6.82 -29.44 -4.48
N ARG A 386 6.20 -30.61 -4.70
CA ARG A 386 6.01 -31.18 -6.03
C ARG A 386 4.54 -31.15 -6.44
N LEU A 387 4.28 -30.66 -7.64
CA LEU A 387 2.98 -30.75 -8.32
C LEU A 387 3.13 -31.73 -9.48
N ARG A 388 2.67 -32.97 -9.29
CA ARG A 388 3.03 -34.13 -10.13
C ARG A 388 4.55 -34.21 -10.30
N GLU A 389 5.04 -34.13 -11.54
CA GLU A 389 6.46 -34.19 -11.87
C GLU A 389 7.20 -32.84 -11.70
N LEU A 390 6.49 -31.75 -11.41
CA LEU A 390 7.05 -30.40 -11.33
C LEU A 390 7.48 -30.05 -9.90
N ASP A 391 8.77 -29.78 -9.69
CA ASP A 391 9.26 -29.19 -8.43
C ASP A 391 9.05 -27.67 -8.39
N LEU A 392 8.08 -27.23 -7.60
CA LEU A 392 7.68 -25.82 -7.45
C LEU A 392 8.76 -24.96 -6.79
N LEU A 393 9.69 -25.53 -6.02
CA LEU A 393 10.79 -24.77 -5.40
C LEU A 393 11.83 -24.32 -6.43
N SER A 394 11.96 -25.07 -7.52
CA SER A 394 12.92 -24.79 -8.60
C SER A 394 12.42 -23.75 -9.61
N LEU A 395 11.11 -23.45 -9.61
CA LEU A 395 10.48 -22.57 -10.60
C LEU A 395 10.69 -21.09 -10.26
N GLY A 396 11.06 -20.30 -11.27
CA GLY A 396 11.04 -18.84 -11.18
C GLY A 396 9.63 -18.27 -11.34
N GLU A 397 9.45 -16.99 -10.99
CA GLU A 397 8.15 -16.31 -10.96
C GLU A 397 7.35 -16.41 -12.27
N ARG A 398 8.02 -16.35 -13.43
CA ARG A 398 7.35 -16.49 -14.74
C ARG A 398 6.74 -17.88 -14.93
N SER A 399 7.45 -18.92 -14.52
CA SER A 399 6.95 -20.29 -14.62
C SER A 399 5.85 -20.56 -13.59
N LEU A 400 6.00 -20.03 -12.36
CA LEU A 400 4.94 -20.05 -11.35
C LEU A 400 3.66 -19.38 -11.85
N ASN A 401 3.77 -18.21 -12.49
CA ASN A 401 2.61 -17.53 -13.08
C ASN A 401 1.95 -18.31 -14.22
N HIS A 402 2.69 -19.17 -14.93
CA HIS A 402 2.10 -19.99 -15.98
C HIS A 402 1.31 -21.18 -15.42
N ILE A 403 1.74 -21.74 -14.28
CA ILE A 403 1.07 -22.89 -13.63
C ILE A 403 -0.05 -22.45 -12.68
N ARG A 404 0.01 -21.23 -12.14
CA ARG A 404 -1.07 -20.64 -11.34
C ARG A 404 -2.33 -20.56 -12.20
N SER A 405 -3.47 -20.94 -11.63
CA SER A 405 -4.77 -21.11 -12.27
C SER A 405 -4.86 -22.23 -13.34
N SER A 406 -3.81 -22.54 -14.09
CA SER A 406 -3.82 -23.58 -15.13
C SER A 406 -3.57 -25.00 -14.62
N ARG A 407 -2.81 -25.14 -13.53
CA ARG A 407 -2.54 -26.42 -12.85
C ARG A 407 -2.73 -26.34 -11.34
N LEU A 408 -2.47 -25.19 -10.74
CA LEU A 408 -2.63 -24.94 -9.32
C LEU A 408 -3.51 -23.70 -9.11
N ALA A 409 -4.75 -23.93 -8.69
CA ALA A 409 -5.73 -22.87 -8.49
C ALA A 409 -5.95 -22.59 -7.00
N TYR A 410 -6.48 -21.39 -6.73
CA TYR A 410 -6.72 -20.89 -5.38
C TYR A 410 -8.07 -20.19 -5.29
N VAL A 411 -8.85 -20.51 -4.26
CA VAL A 411 -10.07 -19.80 -3.87
C VAL A 411 -9.79 -19.13 -2.51
N PRO A 412 -9.83 -17.79 -2.44
CA PRO A 412 -9.56 -17.05 -1.22
C PRO A 412 -10.74 -17.06 -0.23
N GLN A 413 -10.44 -16.66 1.02
CA GLN A 413 -11.35 -16.66 2.18
C GLN A 413 -12.53 -15.69 2.08
N ASP A 414 -12.34 -14.50 1.49
CA ASP A 414 -13.41 -13.49 1.39
C ASP A 414 -13.66 -13.13 -0.07
N PRO A 415 -14.86 -13.46 -0.61
CA PRO A 415 -15.11 -13.27 -2.02
C PRO A 415 -15.17 -11.81 -2.45
N MET A 416 -15.67 -10.93 -1.59
CA MET A 416 -15.94 -9.53 -1.97
C MET A 416 -14.66 -8.69 -1.99
N SER A 417 -13.69 -8.99 -1.13
CA SER A 417 -12.40 -8.29 -1.10
C SER A 417 -11.40 -8.80 -2.13
N ASN A 418 -11.64 -9.96 -2.74
CA ASN A 418 -10.74 -10.57 -3.72
C ASN A 418 -11.17 -10.36 -5.18
N LEU A 419 -12.34 -9.77 -5.42
CA LEU A 419 -12.76 -9.30 -6.74
C LEU A 419 -12.44 -7.81 -6.89
N ASP A 420 -11.89 -7.41 -8.03
CA ASP A 420 -11.58 -6.00 -8.28
C ASP A 420 -12.87 -5.18 -8.52
N PRO A 421 -13.22 -4.21 -7.66
CA PRO A 421 -14.46 -3.46 -7.79
C PRO A 421 -14.49 -2.52 -9.01
N ALA A 422 -13.34 -2.26 -9.64
CA ALA A 422 -13.24 -1.41 -10.83
C ALA A 422 -13.63 -2.13 -12.13
N TYR A 423 -13.76 -3.46 -12.11
CA TYR A 423 -14.04 -4.27 -13.30
C TYR A 423 -15.26 -5.16 -13.13
N THR A 424 -15.98 -5.41 -14.22
CA THR A 424 -17.09 -6.37 -14.21
C THR A 424 -16.57 -7.80 -14.01
N ILE A 425 -17.43 -8.70 -13.51
CA ILE A 425 -17.10 -10.12 -13.35
C ILE A 425 -16.61 -10.72 -14.67
N GLY A 426 -17.30 -10.43 -15.77
CA GLY A 426 -16.92 -10.95 -17.07
C GLY A 426 -15.56 -10.46 -17.55
N ALA A 427 -15.18 -9.22 -17.24
CA ALA A 427 -13.84 -8.71 -17.57
C ALA A 427 -12.75 -9.48 -16.83
N GLN A 428 -12.94 -9.72 -15.52
CA GLN A 428 -11.99 -10.44 -14.68
C GLN A 428 -11.85 -11.90 -15.10
N MET A 429 -12.96 -12.61 -15.33
CA MET A 429 -12.94 -14.00 -15.80
C MET A 429 -12.26 -14.16 -17.18
N VAL A 430 -12.60 -13.27 -18.12
CA VAL A 430 -12.03 -13.31 -19.49
C VAL A 430 -10.53 -13.03 -19.47
N GLU A 431 -10.07 -12.13 -18.61
CA GLU A 431 -8.64 -11.84 -18.47
C GLU A 431 -7.88 -13.06 -17.92
N THR A 432 -8.38 -13.68 -16.83
CA THR A 432 -7.77 -14.90 -16.27
C THR A 432 -7.66 -16.01 -17.31
N ILE A 433 -8.73 -16.27 -18.07
CA ILE A 433 -8.73 -17.29 -19.12
C ILE A 433 -7.68 -16.94 -20.19
N ARG A 434 -7.65 -15.70 -20.68
CA ARG A 434 -6.73 -15.30 -21.76
C ARG A 434 -5.28 -15.19 -21.32
N ALA A 435 -5.02 -15.02 -20.03
CA ALA A 435 -3.67 -15.00 -19.47
C ALA A 435 -3.00 -16.38 -19.54
N HIS A 436 -3.78 -17.46 -19.58
CA HIS A 436 -3.27 -18.84 -19.52
C HIS A 436 -3.62 -19.68 -20.75
N GLU A 437 -4.69 -19.33 -21.46
CA GLU A 437 -5.19 -20.04 -22.63
C GLU A 437 -5.09 -19.15 -23.89
N ARG A 438 -4.77 -19.76 -25.03
CA ARG A 438 -4.68 -19.05 -26.32
C ARG A 438 -6.04 -18.86 -26.97
N LEU A 439 -6.97 -18.23 -26.25
CA LEU A 439 -8.34 -18.00 -26.69
C LEU A 439 -8.54 -16.55 -27.16
N SER A 440 -9.38 -16.40 -28.20
CA SER A 440 -9.90 -15.08 -28.57
C SER A 440 -10.78 -14.54 -27.46
N ARG A 441 -10.95 -13.21 -27.40
CA ARG A 441 -11.85 -12.58 -26.40
C ARG A 441 -13.25 -13.19 -26.44
N ARG A 442 -13.80 -13.42 -27.64
CA ARG A 442 -15.13 -14.03 -27.83
C ARG A 442 -15.19 -15.46 -27.28
N ALA A 443 -14.19 -16.28 -27.57
CA ALA A 443 -14.14 -17.66 -27.07
C ALA A 443 -13.97 -17.71 -25.55
N ALA A 444 -13.13 -16.83 -24.99
CA ALA A 444 -12.96 -16.68 -23.55
C ALA A 444 -14.25 -16.22 -22.85
N THR A 445 -15.01 -15.29 -23.43
CA THR A 445 -16.32 -14.87 -22.89
C THR A 445 -17.31 -16.02 -22.91
N GLN A 446 -17.35 -16.82 -23.97
CA GLN A 446 -18.21 -17.99 -24.03
C GLN A 446 -17.84 -19.06 -22.98
N ARG A 447 -16.54 -19.27 -22.75
CA ARG A 447 -16.05 -20.16 -21.68
C ARG A 447 -16.41 -19.62 -20.30
N ALA A 448 -16.24 -18.32 -20.05
CA ALA A 448 -16.64 -17.68 -18.80
C ALA A 448 -18.15 -17.84 -18.54
N ARG A 449 -18.98 -17.63 -19.56
CA ARG A 449 -20.43 -17.85 -19.48
C ARG A 449 -20.77 -19.29 -19.10
N ALA A 450 -20.17 -20.27 -19.79
CA ALA A 450 -20.39 -21.69 -19.50
C ALA A 450 -19.92 -22.09 -18.09
N LEU A 451 -18.83 -21.48 -17.59
CA LEU A 451 -18.36 -21.70 -16.22
C LEU A 451 -19.34 -21.15 -15.20
N LEU A 452 -19.93 -19.97 -15.43
CA LEU A 452 -20.97 -19.41 -14.56
C LEU A 452 -22.23 -20.28 -14.54
N GLU A 453 -22.65 -20.84 -15.67
CA GLU A 453 -23.71 -21.84 -15.72
C GLU A 453 -23.36 -23.06 -14.88
N ARG A 454 -22.12 -23.55 -14.99
CA ARG A 454 -21.64 -24.72 -14.25
C ARG A 454 -21.62 -24.50 -12.73
N VAL A 455 -21.31 -23.30 -12.26
CA VAL A 455 -21.40 -22.95 -10.83
C VAL A 455 -22.80 -22.47 -10.41
N LEU A 456 -23.81 -22.83 -11.21
CA LEU A 456 -25.23 -22.64 -10.91
C LEU A 456 -25.62 -21.15 -10.73
N ILE A 457 -25.00 -20.24 -11.48
CA ILE A 457 -25.45 -18.84 -11.58
C ILE A 457 -26.64 -18.78 -12.53
N VAL A 458 -27.79 -18.34 -12.01
CA VAL A 458 -29.08 -18.35 -12.71
C VAL A 458 -29.07 -17.53 -14.00
N ASP A 459 -28.43 -16.36 -13.97
CA ASP A 459 -28.31 -15.46 -15.13
C ASP A 459 -26.82 -15.13 -15.39
N PRO A 460 -26.12 -16.01 -16.13
CA PRO A 460 -24.71 -15.85 -16.45
C PRO A 460 -24.43 -14.56 -17.22
N ASP A 461 -25.30 -14.20 -18.16
CA ASP A 461 -25.12 -13.05 -19.03
C ASP A 461 -25.22 -11.73 -18.24
N LYS A 462 -26.18 -11.66 -17.31
CA LYS A 462 -26.25 -10.56 -16.34
C LYS A 462 -25.04 -10.54 -15.42
N ALA A 463 -24.65 -11.68 -14.84
CA ALA A 463 -23.52 -11.76 -13.93
C ALA A 463 -22.21 -11.30 -14.59
N LEU A 464 -21.95 -11.65 -15.86
CA LEU A 464 -20.78 -11.17 -16.62
C LEU A 464 -20.76 -9.64 -16.76
N GLY A 465 -21.93 -9.01 -16.85
CA GLY A 465 -22.09 -7.55 -16.93
C GLY A 465 -22.04 -6.83 -15.58
N SER A 466 -22.22 -7.56 -14.47
CA SER A 466 -22.26 -6.99 -13.13
C SER A 466 -20.88 -6.69 -12.56
N TYR A 467 -20.82 -5.72 -11.65
CA TYR A 467 -19.68 -5.47 -10.78
C TYR A 467 -19.77 -6.28 -9.48
N PRO A 468 -18.66 -6.48 -8.74
CA PRO A 468 -18.67 -7.26 -7.50
C PRO A 468 -19.70 -6.78 -6.47
N HIS A 469 -19.90 -5.47 -6.34
CA HIS A 469 -20.86 -4.88 -5.40
C HIS A 469 -22.34 -5.04 -5.81
N GLU A 470 -22.62 -5.59 -7.00
CA GLU A 470 -23.97 -5.80 -7.53
C GLU A 470 -24.44 -7.26 -7.39
N ILE A 471 -23.61 -8.15 -6.86
CA ILE A 471 -23.92 -9.58 -6.66
C ILE A 471 -23.88 -9.95 -5.18
N SER A 472 -24.58 -11.03 -4.79
CA SER A 472 -24.56 -11.51 -3.41
C SER A 472 -23.23 -12.18 -3.06
N GLY A 473 -22.91 -12.31 -1.76
CA GLY A 473 -21.70 -13.01 -1.31
C GLY A 473 -21.61 -14.46 -1.83
N GLY A 474 -22.74 -15.19 -1.84
CA GLY A 474 -22.79 -16.54 -2.40
C GLY A 474 -22.56 -16.58 -3.92
N MET A 475 -23.08 -15.61 -4.66
CA MET A 475 -22.78 -15.47 -6.10
C MET A 475 -21.29 -15.13 -6.31
N ALA A 476 -20.73 -14.23 -5.51
CA ALA A 476 -19.32 -13.86 -5.58
C ALA A 476 -18.40 -15.06 -5.28
N GLN A 477 -18.77 -15.91 -4.31
CA GLN A 477 -18.04 -17.14 -4.03
C GLN A 477 -18.07 -18.12 -5.20
N ARG A 478 -19.23 -18.35 -5.80
CA ARG A 478 -19.39 -19.19 -6.99
C ARG A 478 -18.59 -18.64 -8.18
N VAL A 479 -18.57 -17.33 -8.36
CA VAL A 479 -17.74 -16.65 -9.38
C VAL A 479 -16.26 -16.92 -9.13
N LEU A 480 -15.77 -16.82 -7.89
CA LEU A 480 -14.37 -17.12 -7.59
C LEU A 480 -14.02 -18.59 -7.83
N ILE A 481 -14.90 -19.51 -7.48
CA ILE A 481 -14.75 -20.93 -7.81
C ILE A 481 -14.67 -21.11 -9.33
N ALA A 482 -15.58 -20.49 -10.09
CA ALA A 482 -15.58 -20.51 -11.55
C ALA A 482 -14.29 -19.95 -12.15
N MET A 483 -13.76 -18.86 -11.60
CA MET A 483 -12.47 -18.28 -11.99
C MET A 483 -11.31 -19.23 -11.69
N ALA A 484 -11.30 -19.85 -10.51
CA ALA A 484 -10.25 -20.77 -10.08
C ALA A 484 -10.18 -22.01 -10.98
N ILE A 485 -11.33 -22.59 -11.35
CA ILE A 485 -11.39 -23.77 -12.23
C ILE A 485 -11.33 -23.41 -13.73
N SER A 486 -11.27 -22.11 -14.07
CA SER A 486 -11.49 -21.64 -15.44
C SER A 486 -10.50 -22.22 -16.45
N CYS A 487 -9.30 -22.56 -16.00
CA CYS A 487 -8.21 -23.12 -16.81
C CYS A 487 -7.93 -24.60 -16.49
N SER A 488 -8.91 -25.32 -15.91
CA SER A 488 -8.84 -26.77 -15.65
C SER A 488 -7.62 -27.20 -14.84
N PRO A 489 -7.47 -26.69 -13.60
CA PRO A 489 -6.34 -27.01 -12.73
C PRO A 489 -6.31 -28.48 -12.31
N ASP A 490 -5.13 -28.96 -11.92
CA ASP A 490 -4.92 -30.28 -11.33
C ASP A 490 -5.18 -30.28 -9.81
N VAL A 491 -4.88 -29.16 -9.16
CA VAL A 491 -5.06 -28.94 -7.72
C VAL A 491 -5.82 -27.64 -7.48
N LEU A 492 -6.79 -27.68 -6.58
CA LEU A 492 -7.48 -26.50 -6.07
C LEU A 492 -7.27 -26.38 -4.56
N ILE A 493 -6.72 -25.25 -4.12
CA ILE A 493 -6.64 -24.89 -2.71
C ILE A 493 -7.77 -23.90 -2.40
N ALA A 494 -8.68 -24.27 -1.52
CA ALA A 494 -9.78 -23.43 -1.07
C ALA A 494 -9.53 -23.02 0.38
N ASP A 495 -9.19 -21.76 0.62
CA ASP A 495 -9.00 -21.22 1.97
C ASP A 495 -10.30 -20.64 2.48
N GLU A 496 -10.86 -21.27 3.51
CA GLU A 496 -12.11 -20.89 4.16
C GLU A 496 -13.26 -20.59 3.17
N PRO A 497 -13.58 -21.52 2.24
CA PRO A 497 -14.48 -21.25 1.10
C PRO A 497 -15.94 -20.99 1.47
N THR A 498 -16.30 -21.15 2.75
CA THR A 498 -17.67 -20.99 3.24
C THR A 498 -17.75 -19.96 4.36
N THR A 499 -16.65 -19.26 4.66
CA THR A 499 -16.64 -18.20 5.68
C THR A 499 -17.51 -17.03 5.21
N ALA A 500 -18.23 -16.43 6.16
CA ALA A 500 -19.16 -15.32 5.92
C ALA A 500 -20.39 -15.63 5.03
N LEU A 501 -20.69 -16.91 4.78
CA LEU A 501 -21.92 -17.35 4.11
C LEU A 501 -22.94 -17.87 5.13
N ASP A 502 -24.22 -17.77 4.82
CA ASP A 502 -25.26 -18.44 5.61
C ASP A 502 -25.19 -19.97 5.44
N VAL A 503 -25.77 -20.70 6.39
CA VAL A 503 -25.65 -22.16 6.47
C VAL A 503 -26.18 -22.85 5.21
N THR A 504 -27.23 -22.32 4.57
CA THR A 504 -27.80 -22.90 3.35
C THR A 504 -26.85 -22.70 2.17
N VAL A 505 -26.38 -21.47 1.94
CA VAL A 505 -25.43 -21.17 0.86
C VAL A 505 -24.10 -21.89 1.08
N GLN A 506 -23.64 -22.05 2.32
CA GLN A 506 -22.47 -22.86 2.64
C GLN A 506 -22.63 -24.30 2.12
N GLN A 507 -23.76 -24.97 2.37
CA GLN A 507 -23.99 -26.33 1.89
C GLN A 507 -23.99 -26.40 0.37
N GLU A 508 -24.65 -25.46 -0.30
CA GLU A 508 -24.64 -25.38 -1.77
C GLU A 508 -23.23 -25.21 -2.35
N VAL A 509 -22.37 -24.43 -1.69
CA VAL A 509 -20.97 -24.24 -2.12
C VAL A 509 -20.15 -25.52 -1.90
N LEU A 510 -20.36 -26.24 -0.80
CA LEU A 510 -19.67 -27.52 -0.55
C LEU A 510 -20.14 -28.60 -1.52
N ASP A 511 -21.44 -28.67 -1.83
CA ASP A 511 -21.99 -29.57 -2.84
C ASP A 511 -21.37 -29.29 -4.22
N LEU A 512 -21.29 -28.01 -4.61
CA LEU A 512 -20.63 -27.59 -5.84
C LEU A 512 -19.16 -28.02 -5.88
N LEU A 513 -18.40 -27.82 -4.80
CA LEU A 513 -17.00 -28.25 -4.74
C LEU A 513 -16.86 -29.77 -4.86
N ARG A 514 -17.77 -30.55 -4.25
CA ARG A 514 -17.80 -32.01 -4.41
C ARG A 514 -18.09 -32.45 -5.84
N GLU A 515 -19.07 -31.81 -6.49
CA GLU A 515 -19.40 -32.09 -7.89
C GLU A 515 -18.22 -31.75 -8.81
N LEU A 516 -17.62 -30.58 -8.63
CA LEU A 516 -16.43 -30.18 -9.40
C LEU A 516 -15.25 -31.11 -9.18
N GLN A 517 -15.02 -31.55 -7.93
CA GLN A 517 -13.95 -32.47 -7.60
C GLN A 517 -14.10 -33.81 -8.32
N ARG A 518 -15.32 -34.38 -8.34
CA ARG A 518 -15.62 -35.63 -9.03
C ARG A 518 -15.57 -35.49 -10.55
N ASP A 519 -16.17 -34.45 -11.09
CA ASP A 519 -16.28 -34.27 -12.54
C ASP A 519 -14.93 -33.92 -13.20
N LEU A 520 -14.08 -33.17 -12.49
CA LEU A 520 -12.78 -32.72 -12.99
C LEU A 520 -11.63 -33.59 -12.51
N ASP A 521 -11.89 -34.57 -11.65
CA ASP A 521 -10.88 -35.45 -11.05
C ASP A 521 -9.77 -34.64 -10.37
N LEU A 522 -10.21 -33.60 -9.65
CA LEU A 522 -9.41 -32.50 -9.09
C LEU A 522 -8.91 -32.88 -7.69
N ALA A 523 -7.61 -32.69 -7.42
CA ALA A 523 -7.10 -32.78 -6.06
C ALA A 523 -7.50 -31.52 -5.28
N LEU A 524 -8.29 -31.67 -4.22
CA LEU A 524 -8.87 -30.56 -3.47
C LEU A 524 -8.22 -30.44 -2.09
N VAL A 525 -7.68 -29.26 -1.77
CA VAL A 525 -7.22 -28.91 -0.41
C VAL A 525 -8.17 -27.88 0.16
N ILE A 526 -8.84 -28.21 1.26
CA ILE A 526 -9.69 -27.27 1.99
C ILE A 526 -8.96 -26.85 3.25
N VAL A 527 -8.68 -25.55 3.37
CA VAL A 527 -8.20 -24.96 4.61
C VAL A 527 -9.40 -24.40 5.36
N THR A 528 -9.60 -24.81 6.60
CA THR A 528 -10.73 -24.32 7.40
C THR A 528 -10.43 -24.40 8.89
N HIS A 529 -11.21 -23.71 9.72
CA HIS A 529 -11.22 -23.91 11.16
C HIS A 529 -12.44 -24.74 11.62
N ASN A 530 -13.37 -25.09 10.71
CA ASN A 530 -14.60 -25.78 11.04
C ASN A 530 -14.52 -27.28 10.71
N LEU A 531 -14.48 -28.13 11.75
CA LEU A 531 -14.48 -29.59 11.63
C LEU A 531 -15.73 -30.14 10.96
N GLY A 532 -16.89 -29.49 11.11
CA GLY A 532 -18.13 -29.93 10.47
C GLY A 532 -18.09 -29.79 8.95
N VAL A 533 -17.41 -28.75 8.44
CA VAL A 533 -17.14 -28.63 6.99
C VAL A 533 -16.26 -29.78 6.54
N VAL A 534 -15.17 -30.04 7.25
CA VAL A 534 -14.23 -31.12 6.92
C VAL A 534 -14.93 -32.48 6.91
N ALA A 535 -15.76 -32.76 7.92
CA ALA A 535 -16.52 -34.00 8.05
C ALA A 535 -17.52 -34.26 6.91
N ASP A 536 -17.91 -33.21 6.18
CA ASP A 536 -18.90 -33.29 5.10
C ASP A 536 -18.29 -33.51 3.71
N ILE A 537 -17.08 -32.97 3.44
CA ILE A 537 -16.48 -32.95 2.10
C ILE A 537 -15.12 -33.68 2.00
N CYS A 538 -14.34 -33.77 3.08
CA CYS A 538 -12.97 -34.28 3.00
C CYS A 538 -12.90 -35.79 3.18
N ASP A 539 -12.00 -36.45 2.44
CA ASP A 539 -11.65 -37.87 2.64
C ASP A 539 -10.66 -38.02 3.80
N ARG A 540 -9.68 -37.11 3.85
CA ARG A 540 -8.63 -37.07 4.88
C ARG A 540 -8.53 -35.70 5.53
N VAL A 541 -8.04 -35.71 6.76
CA VAL A 541 -7.91 -34.50 7.60
C VAL A 541 -6.53 -34.44 8.22
N ALA A 542 -5.88 -33.30 8.08
CA ALA A 542 -4.64 -32.93 8.74
C ALA A 542 -4.92 -31.81 9.76
N VAL A 543 -4.80 -32.13 11.05
CA VAL A 543 -4.99 -31.18 12.15
C VAL A 543 -3.69 -30.43 12.41
N MET A 544 -3.76 -29.10 12.36
CA MET A 544 -2.63 -28.19 12.49
C MET A 544 -2.71 -27.38 13.79
N LYS A 545 -1.64 -27.43 14.60
CA LYS A 545 -1.47 -26.63 15.82
C LYS A 545 -0.07 -26.05 15.89
N ASP A 546 0.04 -24.77 16.26
CA ASP A 546 1.32 -24.09 16.50
C ASP A 546 2.37 -24.26 15.39
N GLY A 547 1.92 -24.30 14.13
CA GLY A 547 2.77 -24.47 12.95
C GLY A 547 3.06 -25.92 12.55
N ARG A 548 2.51 -26.93 13.25
CA ARG A 548 2.78 -28.36 13.01
C ARG A 548 1.51 -29.11 12.68
N LEU A 549 1.62 -30.12 11.81
CA LEU A 549 0.57 -31.14 11.68
C LEU A 549 0.70 -32.11 12.85
N VAL A 550 -0.29 -32.10 13.74
CA VAL A 550 -0.28 -32.90 14.97
C VAL A 550 -0.99 -34.24 14.83
N GLU A 551 -1.88 -34.36 13.85
CA GLU A 551 -2.60 -35.59 13.54
C GLU A 551 -3.04 -35.58 12.07
N THR A 552 -2.94 -36.71 11.37
CA THR A 552 -3.47 -36.85 10.01
C THR A 552 -4.11 -38.22 9.85
N ARG A 553 -5.36 -38.26 9.42
CA ARG A 553 -6.17 -39.48 9.35
C ARG A 553 -7.30 -39.37 8.33
N ASP A 554 -7.90 -40.51 7.99
CA ASP A 554 -9.22 -40.57 7.37
C ASP A 554 -10.24 -39.81 8.24
N VAL A 555 -11.16 -39.10 7.60
CA VAL A 555 -12.12 -38.22 8.28
C VAL A 555 -13.00 -38.97 9.29
N PHE A 556 -13.40 -40.21 8.98
CA PHE A 556 -14.25 -41.02 9.85
C PHE A 556 -13.46 -41.54 11.04
N ASP A 557 -12.24 -42.00 10.82
CA ASP A 557 -11.35 -42.46 11.88
C ASP A 557 -10.97 -41.33 12.84
N LEU A 558 -10.70 -40.13 12.30
CA LEU A 558 -10.38 -38.95 13.12
C LEU A 558 -11.59 -38.51 13.97
N SER A 559 -12.79 -38.59 13.42
CA SER A 559 -14.03 -38.23 14.12
C SER A 559 -14.42 -39.26 15.18
N ALA A 560 -14.22 -40.55 14.91
CA ALA A 560 -14.60 -41.64 15.80
C ALA A 560 -13.57 -41.90 16.91
N ALA A 561 -12.27 -41.80 16.60
CA ALA A 561 -11.19 -42.16 17.51
C ALA A 561 -10.00 -41.18 17.42
N PRO A 562 -10.19 -39.89 17.78
CA PRO A 562 -9.13 -38.88 17.77
C PRO A 562 -8.00 -39.22 18.78
N GLN A 563 -6.76 -39.36 18.30
CA GLN A 563 -5.65 -39.75 19.18
C GLN A 563 -4.95 -38.56 19.81
N HIS A 564 -4.78 -37.44 19.10
CA HIS A 564 -4.04 -36.31 19.64
C HIS A 564 -4.92 -35.49 20.61
N PRO A 565 -4.42 -35.10 21.80
CA PRO A 565 -5.22 -34.37 22.79
C PRO A 565 -5.88 -33.09 22.24
N TYR A 566 -5.16 -32.35 21.40
CA TYR A 566 -5.71 -31.16 20.73
C TYR A 566 -6.87 -31.48 19.79
N THR A 567 -6.81 -32.59 19.06
CA THR A 567 -7.91 -33.01 18.17
C THR A 567 -9.17 -33.32 18.98
N ARG A 568 -9.02 -33.94 20.16
CA ARG A 568 -10.14 -34.19 21.08
C ARG A 568 -10.74 -32.91 21.62
N GLU A 569 -9.89 -31.93 21.96
CA GLU A 569 -10.31 -30.60 22.40
C GLU A 569 -11.06 -29.86 21.29
N LEU A 570 -10.52 -29.85 20.07
CA LEU A 570 -11.12 -29.24 18.88
C LEU A 570 -12.51 -29.84 18.60
N LEU A 571 -12.62 -31.18 18.59
CA LEU A 571 -13.90 -31.89 18.43
C LEU A 571 -14.87 -31.59 19.57
N GLY A 572 -14.40 -31.61 20.82
CA GLY A 572 -15.22 -31.32 22.01
C GLY A 572 -15.71 -29.87 22.10
N SER A 573 -14.98 -28.94 21.49
CA SER A 573 -15.37 -27.52 21.43
C SER A 573 -16.44 -27.24 20.36
N THR A 574 -16.67 -28.17 19.44
CA THR A 574 -17.64 -28.02 18.36
C THR A 574 -18.99 -28.56 18.84
N LEU A 575 -19.92 -27.68 19.23
CA LEU A 575 -21.26 -28.02 19.79
C LEU A 575 -22.24 -28.64 18.75
N SER A 576 -21.75 -29.26 17.69
CA SER A 576 -22.56 -29.80 16.60
C SER A 576 -22.64 -31.32 16.69
N ASN A 577 -23.76 -31.84 17.22
CA ASN A 577 -24.16 -33.25 17.14
C ASN A 577 -24.50 -33.65 15.68
N VAL A 578 -23.59 -33.45 14.74
CA VAL A 578 -23.73 -33.99 13.38
C VAL A 578 -23.09 -35.37 13.42
N ALA A 579 -23.92 -36.42 13.36
CA ALA A 579 -23.42 -37.79 13.24
C ALA A 579 -22.56 -37.89 11.96
N PRO A 580 -21.34 -38.47 12.02
CA PRO A 580 -20.57 -38.78 10.83
C PRO A 580 -21.40 -39.64 9.87
N ARG A 581 -21.23 -39.44 8.55
CA ARG A 581 -21.90 -40.30 7.56
C ARG A 581 -21.48 -41.76 7.76
N THR A 582 -22.44 -42.68 7.71
CA THR A 582 -22.17 -44.12 7.75
C THR A 582 -21.53 -44.56 6.42
N ARG A 583 -20.43 -45.32 6.48
CA ARG A 583 -19.78 -45.90 5.29
C ARG A 583 -20.79 -46.72 4.49
N ILE A 584 -20.99 -46.40 3.22
CA ILE A 584 -21.82 -47.25 2.33
C ILE A 584 -21.08 -48.59 2.16
N GLY A 585 -21.60 -49.63 2.82
CA GLY A 585 -21.02 -50.99 2.80
C GLY A 585 -20.95 -51.71 4.16
N GLN A 586 -21.21 -51.03 5.28
CA GLN A 586 -21.38 -51.70 6.58
C GLN A 586 -22.82 -51.52 7.08
N GLY A 587 -23.55 -52.63 7.17
CA GLY A 587 -24.93 -52.64 7.63
C GLY A 587 -25.07 -52.05 9.04
N SER A 588 -26.10 -51.24 9.24
CA SER A 588 -26.43 -50.66 10.54
C SER A 588 -26.53 -51.75 11.63
N PRO A 589 -25.95 -51.55 12.82
CA PRO A 589 -26.34 -52.35 13.98
C PRO A 589 -27.80 -52.03 14.30
N SER A 590 -28.63 -53.08 14.37
CA SER A 590 -30.00 -52.99 14.84
C SER A 590 -30.02 -52.47 16.29
N THR A 591 -30.39 -51.21 16.48
CA THR A 591 -30.73 -50.69 17.81
C THR A 591 -32.15 -51.13 18.13
N ALA A 592 -32.28 -52.22 18.88
CA ALA A 592 -33.50 -52.56 19.59
C ALA A 592 -33.73 -51.52 20.70
N THR A 593 -34.76 -50.70 20.52
CA THR A 593 -35.34 -49.86 21.56
C THR A 593 -35.84 -50.74 22.71
N THR A 594 -35.27 -50.55 23.90
CA THR A 594 -35.90 -50.99 25.15
C THR A 594 -36.42 -49.74 25.84
N GLU A 595 -37.75 -49.64 25.94
CA GLU A 595 -38.44 -48.67 26.79
C GLU A 595 -38.22 -49.02 28.26
N ALA A 596 -37.81 -48.04 29.07
CA ALA A 596 -38.14 -47.85 30.47
C ALA A 596 -37.80 -46.42 30.91
#